data_AF-A0A9E5R363-F1
#
_entry.id   AF-A0A9E5R363-F1
#
_cell.length_a   1.000
_cell.length_b   1.000
_cell.length_c   1.000
_cell.angle_alpha   90.00
_cell.angle_beta   90.00
_cell.angle_gamma   90.00
#
_symmetry.space_group_name_H-M   'P 1'
#
loop_
_entity.id
_entity.type
_entity.pdbx_description
1 polymer ?
#
loop_
_entity_poly.entity_id
_entity_poly.type
_entity_poly.pdbx_seq_one_letter_code
_entity_poly.pdbx_strand_id
1 'polypeptide(L)'
;GTNSPRAQKLMERLYGPFIRQGNPLIFMDERSAEMTKYAANAFLATKITFMNEIANLCERVGANVDSVRKGIGTDDRIGKRFLFAGIGYGGSCFPKDVQALAKTAKDYQYDFKILESVMDINHRQKTKLIDALKAHFGGSVAGKRIAIWGLAFKPNTDDIREAPALENIHALLEMGATVKAYDPEAMENVKGLLGHQIEFAESSYGALVDADALMIMTEWPVFRNPDFDAVNKLLKEKLILDGRNLFEPEQMKELGYTYYSIGREKVVNGEIIYAY
;
A
#
# COMPACT_ATOMS: atom_id res chain seq x y z
N GLY A 1 17.77 4.60 -25.00
CA GLY A 1 17.67 5.43 -26.22
C GLY A 1 19.02 5.54 -26.85
N THR A 2 19.08 5.75 -28.16
CA THR A 2 20.31 6.04 -28.90
C THR A 2 20.01 6.55 -30.30
N ASN A 3 20.74 7.57 -30.74
CA ASN A 3 20.77 8.01 -32.14
C ASN A 3 21.89 7.35 -32.97
N SER A 4 22.72 6.47 -32.37
CA SER A 4 23.84 5.79 -33.04
C SER A 4 23.42 4.43 -33.61
N PRO A 5 23.45 4.22 -34.94
CA PRO A 5 23.16 2.92 -35.55
C PRO A 5 24.09 1.81 -35.05
N ARG A 6 25.35 2.15 -34.77
CA ARG A 6 26.32 1.21 -34.19
C ARG A 6 25.88 0.75 -32.81
N ALA A 7 25.43 1.66 -31.96
CA ALA A 7 24.94 1.31 -30.62
C ALA A 7 23.66 0.48 -30.68
N GLN A 8 22.72 0.79 -31.60
CA GLN A 8 21.51 -0.02 -31.80
C GLN A 8 21.88 -1.49 -32.11
N LYS A 9 22.74 -1.72 -33.12
CA LYS A 9 23.18 -3.07 -33.50
C LYS A 9 23.89 -3.82 -32.36
N LEU A 10 24.66 -3.10 -31.54
CA LEU A 10 25.32 -3.70 -30.37
C LEU A 10 24.30 -4.12 -29.30
N MET A 11 23.31 -3.28 -29.02
CA MET A 11 22.25 -3.55 -28.04
C MET A 11 21.31 -4.67 -28.50
N GLU A 12 21.00 -4.75 -29.80
CA GLU A 12 20.28 -5.88 -30.39
C GLU A 12 21.03 -7.20 -30.16
N ARG A 13 22.34 -7.22 -30.42
CA ARG A 13 23.16 -8.42 -30.20
C ARG A 13 23.21 -8.80 -28.72
N LEU A 14 23.32 -7.80 -27.84
CA LEU A 14 23.40 -8.01 -26.39
C LEU A 14 22.08 -8.57 -25.82
N TYR A 15 20.94 -7.96 -26.17
CA TYR A 15 19.64 -8.35 -25.62
C TYR A 15 18.95 -9.47 -26.40
N GLY A 16 19.36 -9.74 -27.64
CA GLY A 16 18.82 -10.76 -28.53
C GLY A 16 18.55 -12.11 -27.84
N PRO A 17 19.49 -12.68 -27.05
CA PRO A 17 19.25 -13.93 -26.35
C PRO A 17 18.04 -13.95 -25.40
N PHE A 18 17.67 -12.81 -24.82
CA PHE A 18 16.62 -12.65 -23.81
C PHE A 18 15.23 -12.34 -24.38
N ILE A 19 15.16 -11.86 -25.63
CA ILE A 19 13.91 -11.35 -26.22
C ILE A 19 13.32 -12.25 -27.32
N ARG A 20 13.89 -13.45 -27.52
CA ARG A 20 13.46 -14.42 -28.54
C ARG A 20 12.00 -14.86 -28.45
N GLN A 21 11.37 -14.72 -27.28
CA GLN A 21 9.98 -15.10 -27.03
C GLN A 21 8.96 -14.00 -27.40
N GLY A 22 9.37 -12.95 -28.12
CA GLY A 22 8.48 -11.91 -28.64
C GLY A 22 8.40 -10.63 -27.80
N ASN A 23 9.28 -10.46 -26.82
CA ASN A 23 9.39 -9.18 -26.10
C ASN A 23 10.07 -8.14 -27.01
N PRO A 24 9.46 -6.97 -27.28
CA PRO A 24 10.05 -6.03 -28.22
C PRO A 24 11.26 -5.29 -27.61
N LEU A 25 12.30 -5.08 -28.41
CA LEU A 25 13.31 -4.07 -28.14
C LEU A 25 12.89 -2.78 -28.85
N ILE A 26 12.58 -1.73 -28.08
CA ILE A 26 12.04 -0.48 -28.61
C ILE A 26 13.17 0.55 -28.70
N PHE A 27 13.54 0.94 -29.92
CA PHE A 27 14.52 2.00 -30.16
C PHE A 27 13.83 3.37 -30.31
N MET A 28 14.42 4.36 -29.65
CA MET A 28 14.02 5.77 -29.65
C MET A 28 15.25 6.62 -29.28
N ASP A 29 15.15 7.95 -29.38
CA ASP A 29 16.20 8.87 -28.95
C ASP A 29 16.43 8.80 -27.42
N GLU A 30 17.55 9.35 -26.95
CA GLU A 30 17.97 9.31 -25.55
C GLU A 30 16.93 9.96 -24.64
N ARG A 31 16.44 11.16 -24.99
CA ARG A 31 15.49 11.92 -24.15
C ARG A 31 14.13 11.23 -24.07
N SER A 32 13.62 10.71 -25.19
CA SER A 32 12.38 9.93 -25.20
C SER A 32 12.48 8.67 -24.33
N ALA A 33 13.64 7.99 -24.34
CA ALA A 33 13.86 6.82 -23.49
C ALA A 33 13.89 7.16 -22.00
N GLU A 34 14.55 8.27 -21.63
CA GLU A 34 14.57 8.77 -20.24
C GLU A 34 13.16 9.14 -19.77
N MET A 35 12.43 9.94 -20.57
CA MET A 35 11.07 10.36 -20.27
C MET A 35 10.11 9.17 -20.16
N THR A 36 10.26 8.14 -21.00
CA THR A 36 9.44 6.93 -20.95
C THR A 36 9.45 6.27 -19.58
N LYS A 37 10.61 6.23 -18.89
CA LYS A 37 10.70 5.63 -17.55
C LYS A 37 9.92 6.44 -16.51
N TYR A 38 10.06 7.75 -16.53
CA TYR A 38 9.32 8.65 -15.64
C TYR A 38 7.81 8.59 -15.89
N ALA A 39 7.39 8.70 -17.16
CA ALA A 39 5.99 8.63 -17.56
C ALA A 39 5.34 7.29 -17.16
N ALA A 40 6.03 6.16 -17.35
CA ALA A 40 5.51 4.85 -16.95
C ALA A 40 5.30 4.75 -15.43
N ASN A 41 6.31 5.11 -14.62
CA ASN A 41 6.20 5.06 -13.17
C ASN A 41 5.13 6.04 -12.65
N ALA A 42 5.05 7.24 -13.21
CA ALA A 42 4.05 8.23 -12.87
C ALA A 42 2.62 7.77 -13.22
N PHE A 43 2.44 7.12 -14.36
CA PHE A 43 1.14 6.58 -14.73
C PHE A 43 0.70 5.42 -13.80
N LEU A 44 1.62 4.53 -13.42
CA LEU A 44 1.32 3.47 -12.45
C LEU A 44 0.94 4.04 -11.07
N ALA A 45 1.66 5.05 -10.59
CA ALA A 45 1.30 5.79 -9.37
C ALA A 45 -0.09 6.44 -9.50
N THR A 46 -0.38 7.05 -10.65
CA THR A 46 -1.68 7.64 -10.95
C THR A 46 -2.81 6.60 -10.88
N LYS A 47 -2.64 5.41 -11.45
CA LYS A 47 -3.66 4.34 -11.39
C LYS A 47 -3.98 3.91 -9.96
N ILE A 48 -2.94 3.74 -9.13
CA ILE A 48 -3.11 3.39 -7.71
C ILE A 48 -3.85 4.51 -6.98
N THR A 49 -3.38 5.75 -7.12
CA THR A 49 -3.98 6.89 -6.44
C THR A 49 -5.42 7.17 -6.88
N PHE A 50 -5.71 7.02 -8.17
CA PHE A 50 -7.08 7.12 -8.69
C PHE A 50 -8.00 6.09 -8.01
N MET A 51 -7.57 4.83 -7.91
CA MET A 51 -8.37 3.81 -7.24
C MET A 51 -8.51 4.04 -5.73
N ASN A 52 -7.52 4.68 -5.09
CA ASN A 52 -7.63 5.11 -3.70
C ASN A 52 -8.67 6.22 -3.51
N GLU A 53 -8.75 7.20 -4.42
CA GLU A 53 -9.84 8.19 -4.37
C GLU A 53 -11.21 7.57 -4.60
N ILE A 54 -11.32 6.65 -5.58
CA ILE A 54 -12.55 5.89 -5.82
C ILE A 54 -12.93 5.09 -4.57
N ALA A 55 -11.98 4.45 -3.88
CA ALA A 55 -12.23 3.78 -2.60
C ALA A 55 -12.78 4.73 -1.54
N ASN A 56 -12.17 5.90 -1.39
CA ASN A 56 -12.61 6.91 -0.43
C ASN A 56 -14.03 7.41 -0.73
N LEU A 57 -14.42 7.49 -2.00
CA LEU A 57 -15.79 7.81 -2.39
C LEU A 57 -16.73 6.63 -2.14
N CYS A 58 -16.31 5.40 -2.46
CA CYS A 58 -17.08 4.17 -2.23
C CYS A 58 -17.53 4.06 -0.77
N GLU A 59 -16.64 4.36 0.19
CA GLU A 59 -16.96 4.40 1.62
C GLU A 59 -18.05 5.39 2.01
N ARG A 60 -18.24 6.46 1.23
CA ARG A 60 -19.24 7.51 1.50
C ARG A 60 -20.59 7.21 0.87
N VAL A 61 -20.59 6.50 -0.25
CA VAL A 61 -21.81 6.22 -1.04
C VAL A 61 -22.32 4.79 -0.86
N GLY A 62 -21.66 3.98 -0.03
CA GLY A 62 -22.03 2.59 0.19
C GLY A 62 -21.69 1.67 -1.00
N ALA A 63 -20.68 2.03 -1.81
CA ALA A 63 -20.22 1.18 -2.89
C ALA A 63 -19.02 0.32 -2.46
N ASN A 64 -18.70 -0.71 -3.24
CA ASN A 64 -17.57 -1.60 -3.01
C ASN A 64 -16.49 -1.41 -4.10
N VAL A 65 -15.30 -0.95 -3.69
CA VAL A 65 -14.19 -0.66 -4.60
C VAL A 65 -13.68 -1.89 -5.34
N ASP A 66 -13.78 -3.09 -4.77
CA ASP A 66 -13.38 -4.31 -5.45
C ASP A 66 -14.34 -4.67 -6.59
N SER A 67 -15.63 -4.41 -6.42
CA SER A 67 -16.62 -4.54 -7.49
C SER A 67 -16.37 -3.50 -8.59
N VAL A 68 -16.08 -2.25 -8.22
CA VAL A 68 -15.73 -1.18 -9.17
C VAL A 68 -14.46 -1.53 -9.95
N ARG A 69 -13.41 -1.96 -9.25
CA ARG A 69 -12.14 -2.43 -9.83
C ARG A 69 -12.37 -3.55 -10.85
N LYS A 70 -13.17 -4.57 -10.51
CA LYS A 70 -13.51 -5.66 -11.42
C LYS A 70 -14.24 -5.11 -12.65
N GLY A 71 -15.23 -4.22 -12.45
CA GLY A 71 -16.00 -3.59 -13.52
C GLY A 71 -15.13 -2.82 -14.50
N ILE A 72 -14.39 -1.80 -14.05
CA ILE A 72 -13.55 -0.98 -14.92
C ILE A 72 -12.39 -1.77 -15.54
N GLY A 73 -11.89 -2.79 -14.83
CA GLY A 73 -10.80 -3.64 -15.30
C GLY A 73 -11.20 -4.61 -16.42
N THR A 74 -12.49 -4.72 -16.75
CA THR A 74 -12.95 -5.47 -17.93
C THR A 74 -12.74 -4.72 -19.24
N ASP A 75 -12.55 -3.40 -19.19
CA ASP A 75 -12.22 -2.60 -20.35
C ASP A 75 -10.72 -2.73 -20.67
N ASP A 76 -10.39 -3.29 -21.83
CA ASP A 76 -9.01 -3.55 -22.25
C ASP A 76 -8.17 -2.27 -22.40
N ARG A 77 -8.81 -1.09 -22.55
CA ARG A 77 -8.12 0.21 -22.58
C ARG A 77 -7.58 0.59 -21.19
N ILE A 78 -8.18 0.07 -20.12
CA ILE A 78 -7.78 0.30 -18.71
C ILE A 78 -6.91 -0.86 -18.21
N GLY A 79 -7.36 -2.09 -18.47
CA GLY A 79 -6.75 -3.34 -18.02
C GLY A 79 -6.84 -3.58 -16.51
N LYS A 80 -6.52 -4.80 -16.07
CA LYS A 80 -6.77 -5.29 -14.70
C LYS A 80 -5.68 -4.97 -13.66
N ARG A 81 -4.51 -4.52 -14.11
CA ARG A 81 -3.31 -4.37 -13.26
C ARG A 81 -3.21 -2.98 -12.65
N PHE A 82 -2.61 -2.91 -11.45
CA PHE A 82 -2.39 -1.66 -10.70
C PHE A 82 -3.68 -0.90 -10.36
N LEU A 83 -4.76 -1.64 -10.08
CA LEU A 83 -6.06 -1.08 -9.70
C LEU A 83 -6.49 -1.45 -8.27
N PHE A 84 -5.59 -2.02 -7.47
CA PHE A 84 -5.90 -2.41 -6.09
C PHE A 84 -5.80 -1.17 -5.20
N ALA A 85 -6.90 -0.80 -4.56
CA ALA A 85 -6.91 0.25 -3.56
C ALA A 85 -6.25 -0.25 -2.27
N GLY A 86 -5.71 0.69 -1.49
CA GLY A 86 -5.06 0.39 -0.21
C GLY A 86 -4.60 1.65 0.50
N ILE A 87 -3.66 1.48 1.43
CA ILE A 87 -2.98 2.56 2.18
C ILE A 87 -1.87 3.26 1.38
N GLY A 88 -2.10 3.48 0.09
CA GLY A 88 -1.12 4.13 -0.79
C GLY A 88 0.05 3.24 -1.23
N TYR A 89 0.92 3.84 -2.04
CA TYR A 89 2.14 3.26 -2.55
C TYR A 89 3.39 3.80 -1.82
N GLY A 90 4.45 3.01 -1.85
CA GLY A 90 5.77 3.37 -1.33
C GLY A 90 6.90 2.82 -2.22
N GLY A 91 8.02 2.49 -1.61
CA GLY A 91 9.21 1.95 -2.26
C GLY A 91 10.09 3.03 -2.88
N SER A 92 11.27 2.62 -3.35
CA SER A 92 12.22 3.57 -3.93
C SER A 92 11.81 4.16 -5.28
N CYS A 93 11.01 3.45 -6.08
CA CYS A 93 10.78 3.83 -7.47
C CYS A 93 9.71 4.92 -7.63
N PHE A 94 8.49 4.71 -7.14
CA PHE A 94 7.39 5.62 -7.44
C PHE A 94 7.53 7.00 -6.80
N PRO A 95 7.75 7.14 -5.48
CA PRO A 95 7.88 8.45 -4.83
C PRO A 95 8.99 9.28 -5.46
N LYS A 96 10.20 8.71 -5.62
CA LYS A 96 11.34 9.45 -6.19
C LYS A 96 11.10 9.85 -7.64
N ASP A 97 10.55 8.96 -8.47
CA ASP A 97 10.42 9.23 -9.91
C ASP A 97 9.26 10.20 -10.18
N VAL A 98 8.16 10.12 -9.42
CA VAL A 98 7.05 11.09 -9.51
C VAL A 98 7.51 12.47 -9.05
N GLN A 99 8.23 12.55 -7.93
CA GLN A 99 8.79 13.82 -7.43
C GLN A 99 9.80 14.42 -8.40
N ALA A 100 10.70 13.61 -8.96
CA ALA A 100 11.69 14.06 -9.94
C ALA A 100 11.03 14.55 -11.24
N LEU A 101 9.99 13.88 -11.73
CA LEU A 101 9.23 14.32 -12.89
C LEU A 101 8.48 15.64 -12.61
N ALA A 102 7.84 15.76 -11.44
CA ALA A 102 7.16 16.99 -11.02
C ALA A 102 8.16 18.16 -10.86
N LYS A 103 9.35 17.89 -10.30
CA LYS A 103 10.43 18.87 -10.19
C LYS A 103 10.93 19.31 -11.56
N THR A 104 11.18 18.35 -12.46
CA THR A 104 11.56 18.63 -13.85
C THR A 104 10.49 19.51 -14.53
N ALA A 105 9.20 19.18 -14.39
CA ALA A 105 8.13 20.01 -14.94
C ALA A 105 8.18 21.45 -14.44
N LYS A 106 8.37 21.66 -13.12
CA LYS A 106 8.51 22.99 -12.52
C LYS A 106 9.73 23.77 -13.03
N ASP A 107 10.87 23.09 -13.19
CA ASP A 107 12.09 23.71 -13.71
C ASP A 107 11.92 24.18 -15.17
N TYR A 108 11.04 23.54 -15.93
CA TYR A 108 10.61 23.96 -17.27
C TYR A 108 9.31 24.80 -17.25
N GLN A 109 8.94 25.37 -16.11
CA GLN A 109 7.79 26.26 -15.94
C GLN A 109 6.44 25.64 -16.38
N TYR A 110 6.32 24.32 -16.24
CA TYR A 110 5.10 23.57 -16.52
C TYR A 110 4.42 23.10 -15.23
N ASP A 111 3.16 23.48 -15.05
CA ASP A 111 2.33 23.05 -13.93
C ASP A 111 1.67 21.69 -14.23
N PHE A 112 2.26 20.62 -13.70
CA PHE A 112 1.77 19.25 -13.89
C PHE A 112 0.78 18.84 -12.78
N LYS A 113 -0.42 19.43 -12.83
CA LYS A 113 -1.51 19.26 -11.83
C LYS A 113 -1.83 17.81 -11.44
N ILE A 114 -1.80 16.88 -12.39
CA ILE A 114 -2.09 15.47 -12.13
C ILE A 114 -1.05 14.88 -11.15
N LEU A 115 0.25 15.16 -11.34
CA LEU A 115 1.30 14.60 -10.48
C LEU A 115 1.24 15.18 -9.08
N GLU A 116 0.96 16.48 -8.96
CA GLU A 116 0.78 17.13 -7.65
C GLU A 116 -0.36 16.47 -6.88
N SER A 117 -1.52 16.31 -7.54
CA SER A 117 -2.67 15.62 -6.95
C SER A 117 -2.33 14.19 -6.54
N VAL A 118 -1.62 13.45 -7.40
CA VAL A 118 -1.21 12.06 -7.14
C VAL A 118 -0.35 11.96 -5.87
N MET A 119 0.59 12.88 -5.68
CA MET A 119 1.44 12.90 -4.49
C MET A 119 0.65 13.28 -3.22
N ASP A 120 -0.16 14.33 -3.29
CA ASP A 120 -0.92 14.84 -2.14
C ASP A 120 -1.97 13.84 -1.63
N ILE A 121 -2.63 13.15 -2.56
CA ILE A 121 -3.59 12.10 -2.20
C ILE A 121 -2.84 10.90 -1.62
N ASN A 122 -1.72 10.46 -2.24
CA ASN A 122 -0.97 9.32 -1.72
C ASN A 122 -0.45 9.57 -0.30
N HIS A 123 0.07 10.77 -0.02
CA HIS A 123 0.53 11.15 1.31
C HIS A 123 -0.57 11.01 2.37
N ARG A 124 -1.78 11.53 2.10
CA ARG A 124 -2.93 11.38 3.01
C ARG A 124 -3.43 9.94 3.10
N GLN A 125 -3.36 9.18 2.01
CA GLN A 125 -3.85 7.81 1.95
C GLN A 125 -3.04 6.86 2.85
N LYS A 126 -1.74 7.11 3.03
CA LYS A 126 -0.85 6.27 3.84
C LYS A 126 -1.33 6.11 5.27
N THR A 127 -1.88 7.15 5.89
CA THR A 127 -2.35 7.15 7.29
C THR A 127 -3.88 7.09 7.43
N LYS A 128 -4.61 6.80 6.35
CA LYS A 128 -6.09 6.78 6.30
C LYS A 128 -6.76 6.00 7.43
N LEU A 129 -6.16 4.90 7.89
CA LEU A 129 -6.75 4.02 8.91
C LEU A 129 -6.61 4.56 10.34
N ILE A 130 -5.74 5.55 10.58
CA ILE A 130 -5.50 6.12 11.92
C ILE A 130 -6.77 6.77 12.48
N ASP A 131 -7.55 7.47 11.64
CA ASP A 131 -8.78 8.11 12.09
C ASP A 131 -9.83 7.09 12.54
N ALA A 132 -9.96 5.96 11.82
CA ALA A 132 -10.84 4.86 12.21
C ALA A 132 -10.38 4.20 13.52
N LEU A 133 -9.07 3.99 13.69
CA LEU A 133 -8.49 3.46 14.92
C LEU A 133 -8.79 4.36 16.12
N LYS A 134 -8.54 5.67 15.98
CA LYS A 134 -8.82 6.66 17.03
C LYS A 134 -10.31 6.69 17.36
N ALA A 135 -11.18 6.73 16.36
CA ALA A 135 -12.62 6.76 16.57
C ALA A 135 -13.10 5.53 17.36
N HIS A 136 -12.57 4.35 17.06
CA HIS A 136 -12.88 3.12 17.80
C HIS A 136 -12.51 3.24 19.29
N PHE A 137 -11.34 3.81 19.61
CA PHE A 137 -10.89 3.99 20.99
C PHE A 137 -11.32 5.33 21.63
N GLY A 138 -12.45 5.91 21.18
CA GLY A 138 -13.02 7.11 21.81
C GLY A 138 -12.20 8.38 21.60
N GLY A 139 -11.43 8.46 20.51
CA GLY A 139 -10.66 9.63 20.09
C GLY A 139 -9.17 9.58 20.40
N SER A 140 -8.70 8.60 21.18
CA SER A 140 -7.29 8.46 21.58
C SER A 140 -6.81 7.02 21.54
N VAL A 141 -5.54 6.82 21.15
CA VAL A 141 -4.86 5.51 21.17
C VAL A 141 -3.78 5.43 22.25
N ALA A 142 -3.70 6.43 23.12
CA ALA A 142 -2.69 6.48 24.19
C ALA A 142 -2.81 5.27 25.12
N GLY A 143 -1.68 4.60 25.35
CA GLY A 143 -1.61 3.38 26.18
C GLY A 143 -2.11 2.10 25.49
N LYS A 144 -2.60 2.17 24.24
CA LYS A 144 -2.98 0.99 23.46
C LYS A 144 -1.76 0.32 22.85
N ARG A 145 -1.79 -1.01 22.74
CA ARG A 145 -0.79 -1.80 22.03
C ARG A 145 -1.35 -2.19 20.66
N ILE A 146 -0.69 -1.75 19.61
CA ILE A 146 -1.10 -2.00 18.23
C ILE A 146 -0.16 -3.03 17.60
N ALA A 147 -0.72 -4.15 17.16
CA ALA A 147 0.00 -5.14 16.38
C ALA A 147 0.09 -4.69 14.92
N ILE A 148 1.26 -4.85 14.29
CA ILE A 148 1.45 -4.55 12.87
C ILE A 148 1.91 -5.80 12.12
N TRP A 149 1.17 -6.15 11.07
CA TRP A 149 1.57 -7.14 10.08
C TRP A 149 2.04 -6.45 8.81
N GLY A 150 3.32 -6.62 8.49
CA GLY A 150 3.97 -6.03 7.34
C GLY A 150 4.67 -4.70 7.66
N LEU A 151 5.91 -4.60 7.22
CA LEU A 151 6.80 -3.45 7.39
C LEU A 151 7.39 -2.99 6.04
N ALA A 152 7.65 -3.93 5.13
CA ALA A 152 8.11 -3.63 3.79
C ALA A 152 7.04 -2.86 2.99
N PHE A 153 7.44 -2.08 1.99
CA PHE A 153 6.47 -1.33 1.17
C PHE A 153 5.56 -2.22 0.30
N LYS A 154 5.99 -3.46 0.03
CA LYS A 154 5.27 -4.52 -0.70
C LYS A 154 5.83 -5.90 -0.31
N PRO A 155 5.16 -7.01 -0.64
CA PRO A 155 5.70 -8.35 -0.42
C PRO A 155 6.96 -8.68 -1.24
N ASN A 156 7.70 -9.69 -0.76
CA ASN A 156 8.93 -10.27 -1.33
C ASN A 156 10.09 -9.25 -1.46
N THR A 157 10.24 -8.38 -0.48
CA THR A 157 11.39 -7.49 -0.34
C THR A 157 11.53 -7.04 1.11
N ASP A 158 12.77 -6.74 1.50
CA ASP A 158 13.12 -6.08 2.75
C ASP A 158 13.12 -4.53 2.64
N ASP A 159 12.78 -3.96 1.47
CA ASP A 159 12.83 -2.52 1.23
C ASP A 159 11.73 -1.79 2.01
N ILE A 160 12.16 -0.89 2.90
CA ILE A 160 11.30 -0.09 3.78
C ILE A 160 11.17 1.36 3.34
N ARG A 161 11.84 1.76 2.25
CA ARG A 161 11.82 3.15 1.78
C ARG A 161 10.40 3.56 1.43
N GLU A 162 9.97 4.69 1.97
CA GLU A 162 8.63 5.25 1.73
C GLU A 162 7.48 4.29 2.11
N ALA A 163 7.74 3.26 2.92
CA ALA A 163 6.74 2.26 3.29
C ALA A 163 5.63 2.89 4.13
N PRO A 164 4.34 2.68 3.78
CA PRO A 164 3.21 3.20 4.56
C PRO A 164 3.23 2.74 6.03
N ALA A 165 3.80 1.56 6.32
CA ALA A 165 3.94 1.04 7.68
C ALA A 165 4.72 2.01 8.59
N LEU A 166 5.83 2.60 8.10
CA LEU A 166 6.65 3.51 8.91
C LEU A 166 5.90 4.79 9.28
N GLU A 167 5.16 5.39 8.33
CA GLU A 167 4.35 6.58 8.62
C GLU A 167 3.27 6.31 9.66
N ASN A 168 2.61 5.15 9.60
CA ASN A 168 1.63 4.75 10.61
C ASN A 168 2.31 4.49 11.97
N ILE A 169 3.46 3.82 12.00
CA ILE A 169 4.20 3.59 13.25
C ILE A 169 4.57 4.90 13.92
N HIS A 170 5.14 5.84 13.18
CA HIS A 170 5.49 7.16 13.72
C HIS A 170 4.25 7.87 14.28
N ALA A 171 3.15 7.91 13.52
CA ALA A 171 1.90 8.53 13.98
C ALA A 171 1.34 7.86 15.26
N LEU A 172 1.40 6.53 15.36
CA LEU A 172 0.95 5.79 16.54
C LEU A 172 1.80 6.11 17.78
N LEU A 173 3.12 6.14 17.61
CA LEU A 173 4.06 6.48 18.70
C LEU A 173 3.87 7.91 19.18
N GLU A 174 3.70 8.87 18.27
CA GLU A 174 3.40 10.27 18.59
C GLU A 174 2.08 10.42 19.35
N MET A 175 1.11 9.53 19.11
CA MET A 175 -0.17 9.48 19.84
C MET A 175 -0.13 8.69 21.15
N GLY A 176 1.06 8.22 21.57
CA GLY A 176 1.26 7.52 22.84
C GLY A 176 0.82 6.05 22.83
N ALA A 177 0.61 5.45 21.65
CA ALA A 177 0.44 4.00 21.54
C ALA A 177 1.81 3.29 21.61
N THR A 178 1.77 1.98 21.89
CA THR A 178 2.92 1.08 21.72
C THR A 178 2.69 0.20 20.49
N VAL A 179 3.76 -0.17 19.81
CA VAL A 179 3.67 -0.99 18.59
C VAL A 179 4.46 -2.28 18.77
N LYS A 180 3.86 -3.39 18.34
CA LYS A 180 4.54 -4.67 18.18
C LYS A 180 4.38 -5.16 16.74
N ALA A 181 5.48 -5.29 16.02
CA ALA A 181 5.44 -5.55 14.58
C ALA A 181 6.03 -6.90 14.19
N TYR A 182 5.57 -7.42 13.07
CA TYR A 182 6.17 -8.55 12.37
C TYR A 182 6.16 -8.34 10.85
N ASP A 183 7.29 -8.65 10.22
CA ASP A 183 7.44 -8.77 8.77
C ASP A 183 8.37 -9.96 8.46
N PRO A 184 8.12 -10.75 7.40
CA PRO A 184 9.00 -11.87 7.06
C PRO A 184 10.42 -11.48 6.65
N GLU A 185 10.64 -10.29 6.09
CA GLU A 185 11.93 -9.91 5.47
C GLU A 185 12.47 -8.55 5.95
N ALA A 186 11.62 -7.58 6.30
CA ALA A 186 12.03 -6.21 6.58
C ALA A 186 12.38 -5.90 8.06
N MET A 187 12.38 -6.91 8.94
CA MET A 187 12.54 -6.72 10.38
C MET A 187 13.85 -6.02 10.74
N GLU A 188 14.99 -6.49 10.20
CA GLU A 188 16.30 -5.92 10.51
C GLU A 188 16.43 -4.48 10.02
N ASN A 189 15.89 -4.15 8.84
CA ASN A 189 15.91 -2.80 8.30
C ASN A 189 15.11 -1.83 9.17
N VAL A 190 13.91 -2.22 9.61
CA VAL A 190 13.11 -1.38 10.52
C VAL A 190 13.73 -1.31 11.92
N LYS A 191 14.31 -2.40 12.42
CA LYS A 191 15.03 -2.41 13.70
C LYS A 191 16.24 -1.47 13.68
N GLY A 192 16.98 -1.41 12.57
CA GLY A 192 18.05 -0.44 12.38
C GLY A 192 17.58 1.02 12.40
N LEU A 193 16.33 1.29 11.98
CA LEU A 193 15.75 2.63 11.96
C LEU A 193 15.08 3.04 13.28
N LEU A 194 14.26 2.15 13.84
CA LEU A 194 13.39 2.45 14.99
C LEU A 194 13.95 1.94 16.32
N GLY A 195 14.86 0.96 16.30
CA GLY A 195 15.50 0.41 17.50
C GLY A 195 14.48 0.01 18.56
N HIS A 196 14.63 0.58 19.76
CA HIS A 196 13.79 0.28 20.92
C HIS A 196 12.45 1.04 20.97
N GLN A 197 12.12 1.83 19.93
CA GLN A 197 10.85 2.56 19.90
C GLN A 197 9.63 1.64 19.70
N ILE A 198 9.84 0.45 19.12
CA ILE A 198 8.80 -0.57 18.94
C ILE A 198 9.31 -1.95 19.35
N GLU A 199 8.40 -2.88 19.59
CA GLU A 199 8.72 -4.29 19.80
C GLU A 199 8.67 -5.07 18.49
N PHE A 200 9.57 -6.03 18.34
CA PHE A 200 9.68 -6.90 17.17
C PHE A 200 9.33 -8.32 17.58
N ALA A 201 8.29 -8.89 16.98
CA ALA A 201 7.88 -10.26 17.25
C ALA A 201 8.67 -11.27 16.39
N GLU A 202 8.83 -12.50 16.88
CA GLU A 202 9.47 -13.58 16.11
C GLU A 202 8.53 -14.24 15.09
N SER A 203 7.21 -13.99 15.21
CA SER A 203 6.19 -14.51 14.31
C SER A 203 5.01 -13.54 14.19
N SER A 204 4.19 -13.73 13.15
CA SER A 204 2.96 -12.97 12.94
C SER A 204 2.03 -13.04 14.15
N TYR A 205 1.81 -14.24 14.70
CA TYR A 205 1.00 -14.42 15.91
C TYR A 205 1.66 -13.83 17.15
N GLY A 206 2.99 -13.88 17.26
CA GLY A 206 3.71 -13.24 18.36
C GLY A 206 3.47 -11.73 18.45
N ALA A 207 3.22 -11.06 17.32
CA ALA A 207 2.87 -9.64 17.29
C ALA A 207 1.49 -9.35 17.90
N LEU A 208 0.58 -10.34 17.91
CA LEU A 208 -0.78 -10.17 18.39
C LEU A 208 -0.92 -10.26 19.92
N VAL A 209 0.06 -10.87 20.61
CA VAL A 209 0.00 -11.10 22.07
C VAL A 209 -0.24 -9.79 22.82
N ASP A 210 -1.36 -9.71 23.54
CA ASP A 210 -1.81 -8.56 24.33
C ASP A 210 -2.06 -7.28 23.52
N ALA A 211 -2.20 -7.36 22.21
CA ALA A 211 -2.52 -6.22 21.37
C ALA A 211 -4.03 -5.89 21.41
N ASP A 212 -4.33 -4.59 21.45
CA ASP A 212 -5.69 -4.05 21.42
C ASP A 212 -6.26 -4.00 19.99
N ALA A 213 -5.40 -3.96 18.97
CA ALA A 213 -5.80 -3.96 17.56
C ALA A 213 -4.72 -4.58 16.67
N LEU A 214 -5.11 -5.14 15.54
CA LEU A 214 -4.21 -5.51 14.45
C LEU A 214 -4.35 -4.54 13.28
N MET A 215 -3.23 -3.99 12.81
CA MET A 215 -3.15 -3.27 11.54
C MET A 215 -2.35 -4.07 10.51
N ILE A 216 -2.92 -4.25 9.31
CA ILE A 216 -2.28 -4.95 8.19
C ILE A 216 -1.79 -3.92 7.17
N MET A 217 -0.47 -3.85 7.01
CA MET A 217 0.21 -2.83 6.22
C MET A 217 0.80 -3.38 4.91
N THR A 218 1.06 -4.68 4.84
CA THR A 218 1.67 -5.33 3.66
C THR A 218 1.06 -6.72 3.44
N GLU A 219 0.65 -7.00 2.20
CA GLU A 219 -0.15 -8.17 1.80
C GLU A 219 0.66 -9.46 1.61
N TRP A 220 1.57 -9.75 2.54
CA TRP A 220 2.38 -10.96 2.51
C TRP A 220 1.51 -12.22 2.47
N PRO A 221 1.88 -13.25 1.67
CA PRO A 221 1.10 -14.48 1.57
C PRO A 221 0.80 -15.15 2.92
N VAL A 222 1.72 -15.08 3.88
CA VAL A 222 1.57 -15.66 5.23
C VAL A 222 0.42 -15.03 6.05
N PHE A 223 -0.04 -13.82 5.70
CA PHE A 223 -1.13 -13.15 6.40
C PHE A 223 -2.52 -13.43 5.80
N ARG A 224 -2.61 -14.08 4.64
CA ARG A 224 -3.87 -14.19 3.87
C ARG A 224 -4.87 -15.21 4.45
N ASN A 225 -4.37 -16.24 5.12
CA ASN A 225 -5.20 -17.31 5.68
C ASN A 225 -4.75 -17.59 7.14
N PRO A 226 -4.95 -16.64 8.07
CA PRO A 226 -4.59 -16.86 9.45
C PRO A 226 -5.56 -17.84 10.12
N ASP A 227 -5.07 -18.52 11.15
CA ASP A 227 -5.91 -19.23 12.11
C ASP A 227 -6.61 -18.20 13.01
N PHE A 228 -7.87 -17.90 12.69
CA PHE A 228 -8.65 -16.94 13.45
C PHE A 228 -8.93 -17.38 14.89
N ASP A 229 -8.92 -18.68 15.21
CA ASP A 229 -9.03 -19.14 16.59
C ASP A 229 -7.79 -18.75 17.40
N ALA A 230 -6.60 -18.80 16.78
CA ALA A 230 -5.38 -18.28 17.38
C ALA A 230 -5.42 -16.74 17.49
N VAL A 231 -5.85 -16.03 16.44
CA VAL A 231 -5.98 -14.55 16.48
C VAL A 231 -6.91 -14.12 17.62
N ASN A 232 -8.06 -14.78 17.78
CA ASN A 232 -9.05 -14.49 18.83
C ASN A 232 -8.51 -14.65 20.25
N LYS A 233 -7.58 -15.60 20.46
CA LYS A 233 -6.98 -15.84 21.78
C LYS A 233 -5.88 -14.82 22.13
N LEU A 234 -5.27 -14.21 21.12
CA LEU A 234 -4.09 -13.37 21.27
C LEU A 234 -4.44 -11.88 21.32
N LEU A 235 -5.38 -11.43 20.49
CA LEU A 235 -5.91 -10.07 20.53
C LEU A 235 -6.84 -9.86 21.72
N LYS A 236 -6.73 -8.71 22.39
CA LYS A 236 -7.64 -8.32 23.49
C LYS A 236 -9.03 -7.94 22.98
N GLU A 237 -9.09 -7.31 21.81
CA GLU A 237 -10.32 -6.92 21.14
C GLU A 237 -10.32 -7.48 19.72
N LYS A 238 -11.50 -7.85 19.22
CA LYS A 238 -11.68 -8.30 17.84
C LYS A 238 -11.67 -7.11 16.87
N LEU A 239 -10.56 -6.39 16.81
CA LEU A 239 -10.37 -5.21 15.97
C LEU A 239 -9.24 -5.42 14.96
N ILE A 240 -9.58 -5.34 13.67
CA ILE A 240 -8.63 -5.41 12.56
C ILE A 240 -8.82 -4.22 11.63
N LEU A 241 -7.71 -3.55 11.29
CA LEU A 241 -7.64 -2.50 10.29
C LEU A 241 -6.75 -2.96 9.15
N ASP A 242 -7.34 -3.17 8.00
CA ASP A 242 -6.70 -3.81 6.86
C ASP A 242 -6.49 -2.83 5.72
N GLY A 243 -5.25 -2.39 5.57
CA GLY A 243 -4.84 -1.45 4.54
C GLY A 243 -4.70 -2.07 3.14
N ARG A 244 -4.92 -3.38 3.00
CA ARG A 244 -4.66 -4.16 1.79
C ARG A 244 -5.83 -5.03 1.34
N ASN A 245 -6.96 -4.96 2.03
CA ASN A 245 -8.18 -5.70 1.73
C ASN A 245 -7.96 -7.22 1.63
N LEU A 246 -7.19 -7.81 2.56
CA LEU A 246 -6.91 -9.25 2.59
C LEU A 246 -8.14 -10.09 2.92
N PHE A 247 -8.97 -9.63 3.85
CA PHE A 247 -10.11 -10.40 4.35
C PHE A 247 -11.43 -9.90 3.76
N GLU A 248 -12.41 -10.80 3.64
CA GLU A 248 -13.75 -10.44 3.18
C GLU A 248 -14.57 -9.87 4.36
N PRO A 249 -15.29 -8.75 4.20
CA PRO A 249 -16.09 -8.15 5.27
C PRO A 249 -17.09 -9.14 5.90
N GLU A 250 -17.74 -9.96 5.08
CA GLU A 250 -18.74 -10.94 5.50
C GLU A 250 -18.14 -12.01 6.41
N GLN A 251 -16.93 -12.49 6.09
CA GLN A 251 -16.20 -13.40 6.95
C GLN A 251 -15.87 -12.73 8.30
N MET A 252 -15.43 -11.47 8.28
CA MET A 252 -15.11 -10.73 9.50
C MET A 252 -16.36 -10.48 10.35
N LYS A 253 -17.50 -10.25 9.70
CA LYS A 253 -18.82 -10.15 10.32
C LYS A 253 -19.20 -11.45 11.03
N GLU A 254 -19.14 -12.58 10.36
CA GLU A 254 -19.45 -13.90 10.93
C GLU A 254 -18.57 -14.24 12.13
N LEU A 255 -17.30 -13.84 12.09
CA LEU A 255 -16.35 -14.02 13.19
C LEU A 255 -16.52 -12.99 14.33
N GLY A 256 -17.39 -12.00 14.17
CA GLY A 256 -17.71 -10.98 15.17
C GLY A 256 -16.61 -9.92 15.35
N TYR A 257 -15.88 -9.60 14.28
CA TYR A 257 -14.88 -8.53 14.30
C TYR A 257 -15.50 -7.16 14.06
N THR A 258 -14.86 -6.14 14.60
CA THR A 258 -14.85 -4.81 14.01
C THR A 258 -13.72 -4.77 12.97
N TYR A 259 -14.08 -4.54 11.72
CA TYR A 259 -13.18 -4.61 10.57
C TYR A 259 -13.28 -3.36 9.72
N TYR A 260 -12.17 -2.64 9.64
CA TYR A 260 -12.00 -1.49 8.77
C TYR A 260 -11.10 -1.89 7.61
N SER A 261 -11.60 -1.71 6.38
CA SER A 261 -10.82 -1.93 5.16
C SER A 261 -11.05 -0.79 4.17
N ILE A 262 -10.33 -0.79 3.05
CA ILE A 262 -10.27 0.36 2.14
C ILE A 262 -11.35 0.24 1.07
N GLY A 263 -12.27 1.21 1.01
CA GLY A 263 -13.26 1.29 -0.06
C GLY A 263 -14.36 0.23 -0.03
N ARG A 264 -14.54 -0.46 1.10
CA ARG A 264 -15.55 -1.50 1.30
C ARG A 264 -16.41 -1.18 2.52
N GLU A 265 -17.49 -1.93 2.67
CA GLU A 265 -18.39 -1.81 3.81
C GLU A 265 -17.66 -2.05 5.13
N LYS A 266 -18.03 -1.27 6.15
CA LYS A 266 -17.43 -1.38 7.49
C LYS A 266 -18.17 -2.46 8.26
N VAL A 267 -17.42 -3.29 8.97
CA VAL A 267 -18.00 -4.20 9.96
C VAL A 267 -17.75 -3.62 11.33
N VAL A 268 -18.79 -3.44 12.15
CA VAL A 268 -18.68 -2.99 13.53
C VAL A 268 -19.48 -3.94 14.40
N ASN A 269 -18.83 -4.53 15.41
CA ASN A 269 -19.45 -5.49 16.33
C ASN A 269 -20.21 -6.64 15.64
N GLY A 270 -19.72 -7.14 14.50
CA GLY A 270 -20.38 -8.21 13.75
C GLY A 270 -21.59 -7.76 12.91
N GLU A 271 -21.74 -6.46 12.68
CA GLU A 271 -22.75 -5.90 11.79
C GLU A 271 -22.11 -5.09 10.67
N ILE A 272 -22.67 -5.19 9.47
CA ILE A 272 -22.28 -4.36 8.33
C ILE A 272 -22.97 -3.02 8.45
N ILE A 273 -22.20 -1.94 8.46
CA ILE A 273 -22.69 -0.57 8.46
C ILE A 273 -22.59 -0.01 7.04
N TYR A 274 -23.76 0.29 6.47
CA TYR A 274 -23.86 1.00 5.21
C TYR A 274 -23.73 2.51 5.42
N ALA A 275 -23.03 3.19 4.51
CA ALA A 275 -23.08 4.65 4.45
C ALA A 275 -24.44 5.08 3.89
N TYR A 276 -25.16 5.94 4.61
CA TYR A 276 -26.38 6.60 4.15
C TYR A 276 -26.09 8.06 3.83
#